data_AF-A0A358L9E1-F1
#
_entry.id   AF-A0A358L9E1-F1
#
_cell.length_a   1.000
_cell.length_b   1.000
_cell.length_c   1.000
_cell.angle_alpha   90.00
_cell.angle_beta   90.00
_cell.angle_gamma   90.00
#
_symmetry.space_group_name_H-M   'P 1'
#
loop_
_entity.id
_entity.type
_entity.pdbx_description
1 polymer ?
#
loop_
_entity_poly.entity_id
_entity_poly.type
_entity_poly.pdbx_seq_one_letter_code
_entity_poly.pdbx_strand_id
1 'polypeptide(L)' 'MSSSRPVFRSRWLPYLLMLPQLLITLIFFLWPAGEALWYSVQRVDPFGLSSTFVGMENFTRLLDDEYYLDS' A
#
# COMPACT_ATOMS: atom_id res chain seq x y z
N MET A 1 0.46 -49.18 -2.04
CA MET A 1 1.66 -48.53 -1.49
C MET A 1 1.19 -47.25 -0.79
N SER A 2 1.28 -47.16 0.53
CA SER A 2 0.83 -45.96 1.26
C SER A 2 1.89 -44.88 1.11
N SER A 3 1.59 -43.80 0.38
CA SER A 3 2.50 -42.67 0.19
C SER A 3 2.58 -41.87 1.49
N SER A 4 3.66 -42.04 2.25
CA SER A 4 3.94 -41.19 3.40
C SER A 4 4.17 -39.76 2.89
N ARG A 5 3.24 -38.84 3.18
CA ARG A 5 3.40 -37.43 2.83
C ARG A 5 4.45 -36.83 3.77
N PRO A 6 5.55 -36.25 3.27
CA PRO A 6 6.51 -35.59 4.14
C PRO A 6 5.81 -34.42 4.83
N VAL A 7 5.54 -34.57 6.14
CA VAL A 7 5.06 -33.51 7.00
C VAL A 7 6.27 -32.80 7.58
N PHE A 8 6.38 -31.50 7.31
CA PHE A 8 7.39 -30.66 7.95
C PHE A 8 7.14 -30.68 9.47
N ARG A 9 8.09 -31.24 10.24
CA ARG A 9 7.99 -31.35 11.70
C ARG A 9 8.01 -29.98 12.39
N SER A 10 8.61 -28.98 11.73
CA SER A 10 8.65 -27.59 12.21
C SER A 10 7.50 -26.79 11.64
N ARG A 11 6.57 -26.37 12.51
CA ARG A 11 5.42 -25.52 12.12
C ARG A 11 5.82 -24.09 11.72
N TRP A 12 7.00 -23.62 12.13
CA TRP A 12 7.42 -22.22 11.99
C TRP A 12 8.29 -21.97 10.75
N LEU A 13 8.96 -23.01 10.24
CA LEU A 13 9.88 -22.89 9.11
C LEU A 13 9.24 -22.29 7.85
N PRO A 14 8.01 -22.67 7.42
CA PRO A 14 7.41 -22.09 6.23
C PRO A 14 7.18 -20.58 6.36
N TYR A 15 6.75 -20.12 7.53
CA TYR A 15 6.51 -18.69 7.80
C TYR A 15 7.80 -17.88 7.76
N LEU A 16 8.89 -18.41 8.32
CA LEU A 16 10.19 -17.76 8.28
C LEU A 16 10.73 -17.63 6.85
N LEU A 17 10.51 -18.65 6.01
CA LEU A 17 10.92 -18.61 4.60
C LEU A 17 10.10 -17.61 3.78
N MET A 18 8.84 -17.38 4.15
CA MET A 18 7.99 -16.36 3.50
C MET A 18 8.25 -14.94 4.02
N LEU A 19 8.80 -14.80 5.23
CA LEU A 19 8.98 -13.52 5.91
C LEU A 19 9.74 -12.47 5.08
N PRO A 20 10.85 -12.78 4.37
CA PRO A 20 11.54 -11.80 3.53
C PRO A 20 10.64 -11.21 2.45
N GLN A 21 9.84 -12.05 1.79
CA GLN A 21 8.92 -11.60 0.74
C GLN A 21 7.79 -10.73 1.30
N LEU A 22 7.23 -11.13 2.46
CA LEU A 22 6.19 -10.34 3.13
C LEU A 22 6.72 -8.99 3.59
N LEU A 23 7.95 -8.94 4.11
CA LEU A 23 8.61 -7.68 4.50
C LEU A 23 8.78 -6.75 3.30
N ILE A 24 9.25 -7.26 2.17
CA ILE A 24 9.39 -6.45 0.95
C ILE A 24 8.02 -5.90 0.53
N THR A 25 7.00 -6.75 0.51
CA THR A 25 5.63 -6.33 0.15
C THR A 25 5.11 -5.26 1.11
N LEU A 26 5.33 -5.43 2.41
CA LEU A 26 4.88 -4.48 3.42
C LEU A 26 5.58 -3.11 3.27
N ILE A 27 6.90 -3.11 3.12
CA ILE A 27 7.72 -1.89 3.14
C ILE A 27 7.65 -1.13 1.82
N PHE A 28 7.65 -1.84 0.69
CA PHE A 28 7.75 -1.20 -0.63
C PHE A 28 6.41 -1.04 -1.35
N PHE A 29 5.36 -1.74 -0.92
CA PHE A 29 4.04 -1.63 -1.54
C PHE A 29 2.99 -1.11 -0.56
N LEU A 30 2.75 -1.82 0.55
CA LEU A 30 1.65 -1.46 1.46
C LEU A 30 1.89 -0.15 2.19
N TRP A 31 3.12 0.07 2.67
CA TRP A 31 3.47 1.32 3.35
C TRP A 31 3.34 2.53 2.42
N PRO A 32 3.97 2.57 1.23
CA PRO A 32 3.81 3.71 0.30
C PRO A 32 2.37 3.89 -0.18
N ALA A 33 1.60 2.81 -0.37
CA ALA A 33 0.18 2.91 -0.69
C ALA A 33 -0.61 3.56 0.44
N GLY A 34 -0.31 3.23 1.70
CA GLY A 34 -0.89 3.88 2.88
C GLY A 34 -0.55 5.37 2.93
N GLU A 35 0.70 5.74 2.69
CA GLU A 35 1.13 7.14 2.60
C GLU A 35 0.39 7.88 1.48
N ALA A 36 0.22 7.26 0.31
CA ALA A 36 -0.54 7.85 -0.80
C ALA A 36 -2.01 8.07 -0.44
N LEU A 37 -2.64 7.11 0.25
CA LEU A 37 -4.01 7.28 0.76
C LEU A 37 -4.09 8.41 1.78
N TRP A 38 -3.11 8.51 2.69
CA TRP A 38 -3.05 9.59 3.67
C TRP A 38 -2.87 10.97 3.01
N TYR A 39 -2.00 11.07 2.00
CA TYR A 39 -1.82 12.32 1.24
C TYR A 39 -3.00 12.65 0.33
N SER A 40 -3.78 11.67 -0.12
CA SER A 40 -4.95 11.91 -0.98
C SER A 40 -5.99 12.84 -0.32
N VAL A 41 -6.06 12.83 1.01
CA VAL A 41 -6.97 13.67 1.82
C VAL A 41 -6.28 14.93 2.39
N GLN A 42 -5.05 15.20 1.98
CA GLN A 42 -4.29 16.38 2.38
C GLN A 42 -3.97 17.26 1.17
N ARG A 43 -3.86 18.56 1.42
CA ARG A 43 -3.23 19.51 0.51
C ARG A 43 -1.79 19.70 0.97
N VAL A 44 -0.86 19.24 0.15
CA VAL A 44 0.58 19.36 0.36
C VAL A 44 1.10 20.46 -0.57
N ASP A 45 1.95 21.35 -0.07
CA ASP A 45 2.57 22.36 -0.94
C ASP A 45 3.55 21.69 -1.93
N PRO A 46 3.89 22.36 -3.04
CA PRO A 46 4.74 21.77 -4.08
C PRO A 46 6.14 21.34 -3.61
N PHE A 47 6.62 21.87 -2.48
CA PHE A 47 7.92 21.55 -1.89
C PHE A 47 7.79 20.59 -0.68
N GLY A 48 6.58 20.20 -0.29
CA GLY A 48 6.33 19.27 0.80
C GLY A 48 6.74 19.78 2.20
N LEU A 49 6.87 21.09 2.36
CA LEU A 49 7.26 21.73 3.63
C LEU A 49 6.10 21.85 4.62
N SER A 50 4.87 21.76 4.12
CA SER A 50 3.63 21.96 4.84
C SER A 50 2.51 21.08 4.24
N SER A 51 1.67 20.53 5.12
CA SER A 51 0.45 19.84 4.73
C SER A 51 -0.74 20.32 5.55
N THR A 52 -1.93 20.35 4.93
CA THR A 52 -3.19 20.65 5.60
C THR A 52 -4.20 19.57 5.25
N PHE A 53 -4.93 19.07 6.24
CA PHE A 53 -6.01 18.11 5.99
C PHE A 53 -7.20 18.80 5.31
N VAL A 54 -7.61 18.30 4.15
CA VAL A 54 -8.71 18.86 3.32
C VAL A 54 -9.83 17.85 3.05
N GLY A 55 -9.72 16.61 3.56
CA GLY A 55 -10.73 15.57 3.38
C GLY A 55 -10.93 15.24 1.91
N MET A 56 -12.16 15.37 1.41
CA MET A 56 -12.52 14.96 0.04
C MET A 56 -12.32 16.04 -1.02
N GLU A 57 -11.86 17.24 -0.65
CA GLU A 57 -11.78 18.39 -1.56
C GLU A 57 -10.88 18.13 -2.80
N ASN A 58 -9.81 17.35 -2.63
CA ASN A 58 -8.94 16.96 -3.76
C ASN A 58 -9.71 16.10 -4.78
N PHE A 59 -10.55 15.18 -4.30
CA PHE A 59 -11.33 14.30 -5.17
C PHE A 59 -12.44 15.05 -5.88
N THR A 60 -13.15 15.96 -5.20
CA THR A 60 -14.17 16.78 -5.86
C THR A 60 -13.55 17.65 -6.95
N ARG A 61 -12.42 18.30 -6.64
CA ARG A 61 -11.68 19.10 -7.63
C ARG A 61 -11.26 18.30 -8.85
N LEU A 62 -10.76 17.08 -8.62
CA LEU A 62 -10.29 16.19 -9.69
C LEU A 62 -11.44 15.70 -10.58
N LEU A 63 -12.57 15.35 -9.97
CA LEU A 63 -13.76 14.88 -10.69
C LEU A 63 -14.52 16.00 -11.41
N ASP A 64 -14.34 17.24 -10.99
CA ASP A 64 -14.88 18.44 -11.65
C ASP A 64 -13.94 19.00 -12.74
N ASP A 65 -12.74 18.43 -12.93
CA ASP A 65 -11.75 18.89 -13.90
C ASP A 65 -11.95 18.22 -15.27
N GLU A 66 -12.36 19.00 -16.27
CA GLU A 66 -12.57 18.53 -17.66
C GLU A 66 -11.31 17.85 -18.24
N TYR A 67 -10.10 18.34 -17.91
CA TYR A 67 -8.87 17.71 -18.40
C TYR A 67 -8.67 16.31 -17.81
N TYR A 68 -9.05 16.10 -16.55
CA TYR A 68 -8.97 14.79 -15.93
C TYR A 68 -10.00 13.81 -16.50
N LEU A 69 -11.20 14.31 -16.83
CA LEU A 69 -12.27 13.48 -17.40
C LEU A 69 -12.03 13.08 -18.85
N ASP A 70 -11.33 13.92 -19.63
CA ASP A 70 -10.99 13.67 -21.03
C ASP A 70 -9.73 12.78 -21.22
N SER A 71 -9.15 12.26 -20.13
CA SER A 71 -7.90 11.48 -20.09
C SER A 71 -8.06 9.97 -20.30
#